data_AF-A0A0X3P460-F1
#
_entry.id   AF-A0A0X3P460-F1
#
_cell.length_a   1.000
_cell.length_b   1.000
_cell.length_c   1.000
_cell.angle_alpha   90.00
_cell.angle_beta   90.00
_cell.angle_gamma   90.00
#
_symmetry.space_group_name_H-M   'P 1'
#
loop_
_entity.id
_entity.type
_entity.pdbx_description
1 polymer ?
#
loop_
_entity_poly.entity_id
_entity_poly.type
_entity_poly.pdbx_seq_one_letter_code
_entity_poly.pdbx_strand_id
1 'polypeptide(L)'
;MRLKLFFVPQLCLSLSILAQPRLFFGSYKLLRIFVSSASKSSKRLAHRAASPWPTRSFFFKIIRIHSIFLLFLLLSAIKGWQNLRDEWGKIGEFSAPSTETLLNWATALPARSDNRPWVFSGPMPIMATLRLGLISSSGEIPGVPTNSKFAITNHPHYENELLRTRTVLAYSLTSRKPLVTIWSIYRYILMADFVVVERGWCINPHAKRGCSSSENWDLQDPSFSNRGDSPCHYAFITKLSPEDSVRVFDGYFRPVFLSLDQSLVVLEVARRPFLFA
;
A
#
# COMPACT_ATOMS: atom_id res chain seq x y z
N MET A 1 7.39 1.77 -3.92
CA MET A 1 8.85 1.57 -3.84
C MET A 1 9.28 1.54 -2.37
N ARG A 2 9.90 0.44 -1.90
CA ARG A 2 10.35 0.34 -0.50
C ARG A 2 11.64 1.15 -0.32
N LEU A 3 11.60 2.20 0.50
CA LEU A 3 12.76 3.02 0.89
C LEU A 3 13.93 2.24 1.51
N LYS A 4 13.72 0.97 1.89
CA LYS A 4 14.76 0.06 2.39
C LYS A 4 15.91 -0.22 1.41
N LEU A 5 15.78 0.14 0.12
CA LEU A 5 16.83 -0.07 -0.87
C LEU A 5 17.81 1.09 -1.07
N PHE A 6 17.44 2.31 -0.69
CA PHE A 6 18.17 3.49 -1.19
C PHE A 6 19.39 3.86 -0.35
N PHE A 7 19.40 3.48 0.93
CA PHE A 7 20.49 3.83 1.83
C PHE A 7 20.83 2.67 2.74
N VAL A 8 22.08 2.22 2.67
CA VAL A 8 22.61 1.28 3.67
C VAL A 8 22.38 1.93 5.04
N PRO A 9 21.84 1.24 6.06
CA PRO A 9 21.53 1.83 7.36
C PRO A 9 22.67 2.68 7.96
N GLN A 10 23.92 2.35 7.62
CA GLN A 10 25.12 3.09 7.97
C GLN A 10 25.19 4.51 7.37
N LEU A 11 24.69 4.73 6.15
CA LEU A 11 24.62 6.07 5.55
C LEU A 11 23.57 6.93 6.27
N CYS A 12 22.39 6.37 6.56
CA CYS A 12 21.35 7.08 7.31
C CYS A 12 21.83 7.48 8.71
N LEU A 13 22.51 6.57 9.41
CA LEU A 13 23.09 6.85 10.73
C LEU A 13 24.20 7.89 10.68
N SER A 14 25.12 7.80 9.71
CA SER A 14 26.22 8.76 9.57
C SER A 14 25.72 10.15 9.17
N LEU A 15 24.73 10.26 8.27
CA LEU A 15 24.04 11.53 7.96
C LEU A 15 23.29 12.08 9.17
N SER A 16 22.61 11.24 9.95
CA SER A 16 21.89 11.67 11.16
C SER A 16 22.86 12.20 12.22
N ILE A 17 24.04 11.58 12.38
CA ILE A 17 25.09 12.04 13.30
C ILE A 17 25.73 13.35 12.79
N LEU A 18 25.95 13.50 11.47
CA LEU A 18 26.46 14.74 10.89
C LEU A 18 25.45 15.90 11.02
N ALA A 19 24.15 15.58 10.92
CA ALA A 19 23.06 16.54 11.05
C ALA A 19 22.81 16.97 12.51
N GLN A 20 23.42 16.29 13.51
CA GLN A 20 23.30 16.67 14.91
C GLN A 20 24.24 17.85 15.26
N PRO A 21 23.70 19.07 15.49
CA PRO A 21 24.52 20.25 15.78
C PRO A 21 25.27 20.14 17.11
N ARG A 22 24.82 19.29 18.04
CA ARG A 22 25.45 19.17 19.36
C ARG A 22 26.75 18.36 19.36
N LEU A 23 26.95 17.46 18.41
CA LEU A 23 28.13 16.58 18.33
C LEU A 23 29.18 17.09 17.35
N PHE A 24 28.77 17.70 16.24
CA PHE A 24 29.69 18.20 15.20
C PHE A 24 29.90 19.73 15.28
N PHE A 25 28.86 20.49 15.66
CA PHE A 25 28.92 21.96 15.73
C PHE A 25 29.25 22.50 17.13
N GLY A 26 29.88 21.74 18.02
CA GLY A 26 30.55 22.32 19.21
C GLY A 26 31.62 23.39 18.86
N SER A 27 31.97 23.50 17.58
CA SER A 27 32.82 24.53 16.98
C SER A 27 32.20 25.93 16.90
N TYR A 28 30.90 26.14 17.19
CA TYR A 28 30.34 27.51 17.23
C TYR A 28 31.01 28.38 18.32
N LYS A 29 31.55 27.75 19.38
CA LYS A 29 32.37 28.45 20.38
C LYS A 29 33.76 28.84 19.83
N LEU A 30 34.31 28.09 18.88
CA LEU A 30 35.59 28.41 18.21
C LEU A 30 35.42 29.46 17.11
N LEU A 31 34.29 29.48 16.39
CA LEU A 31 33.99 30.52 15.39
C LEU A 31 33.78 31.90 16.02
N ARG A 32 33.24 32.00 17.24
CA ARG A 32 33.18 33.27 17.98
C ARG A 32 34.56 33.82 18.38
N ILE A 33 35.57 32.97 18.51
CA ILE A 33 36.94 33.41 18.85
C ILE A 33 37.61 34.08 17.64
N PHE A 34 37.31 33.64 16.41
CA PHE A 34 37.87 34.25 15.20
C PHE A 34 37.16 35.53 14.74
N VAL A 35 35.90 35.77 15.15
CA VAL A 35 35.13 36.95 14.75
C VAL A 35 35.26 38.12 15.73
N SER A 36 35.82 37.90 16.93
CA SER A 36 36.05 38.96 17.92
C SER A 36 37.50 39.47 17.89
N SER A 37 37.93 40.05 16.78
CA SER A 37 39.15 40.88 16.74
C SER A 37 38.90 42.19 16.01
N ALA A 38 37.99 43.00 16.55
CA ALA A 38 37.95 44.43 16.29
C ALA A 38 37.17 45.15 17.40
N SER A 39 37.82 45.49 18.52
CA SER A 39 37.69 46.77 19.21
C SER A 39 38.48 46.78 20.53
N LYS A 40 38.88 47.98 20.95
CA LYS A 40 40.04 48.34 21.77
C LYS A 40 39.82 48.27 23.31
N SER A 41 40.97 48.23 24.00
CA SER A 41 41.34 49.03 25.19
C SER A 41 41.13 48.48 26.63
N SER A 42 42.29 48.17 27.25
CA SER A 42 42.79 48.63 28.57
C SER A 42 42.32 48.02 29.92
N LYS A 43 43.37 47.75 30.73
CA LYS A 43 43.53 47.56 32.19
C LYS A 43 43.44 46.15 32.81
N ARG A 44 44.39 45.95 33.73
CA ARG A 44 44.90 44.73 34.37
C ARG A 44 43.97 44.21 35.47
N LEU A 45 43.88 42.89 35.65
CA LEU A 45 44.18 42.21 36.94
C LEU A 45 44.33 40.70 36.73
N ALA A 46 45.36 40.12 37.34
CA ALA A 46 45.72 38.72 37.23
C ALA A 46 44.74 37.82 37.97
N HIS A 47 43.97 37.02 37.23
CA HIS A 47 43.47 35.73 37.67
C HIS A 47 43.94 34.70 36.64
N ARG A 48 44.44 33.55 37.13
CA ARG A 48 44.86 32.39 36.31
C ARG A 48 43.74 32.01 35.34
N ALA A 49 43.79 32.52 34.11
CA ALA A 49 42.95 32.06 33.03
C ALA A 49 43.76 31.03 32.24
N ALA A 50 43.37 29.75 32.35
CA ALA A 50 43.84 28.72 31.45
C ALA A 50 43.64 29.19 30.00
N SER A 51 44.68 29.06 29.16
CA SER A 51 44.70 29.53 27.78
C SER A 51 43.44 29.09 27.01
N PRO A 52 42.72 29.99 26.31
CA PRO A 52 41.51 29.63 25.55
C PRO A 52 41.81 28.88 24.23
N TRP A 53 43.09 28.70 23.89
CA TRP A 53 43.49 28.18 22.60
C TRP A 53 43.43 26.65 22.61
N PRO A 54 42.67 26.03 21.69
CA PRO A 54 42.70 24.58 21.56
C PRO A 54 44.14 24.17 21.29
N THR A 55 44.69 23.31 22.14
CA THR A 55 46.05 22.80 21.95
C THR A 55 46.15 22.19 20.55
N ARG A 56 47.29 22.32 19.88
CA ARG A 56 47.54 21.73 18.55
C ARG A 56 47.11 20.26 18.48
N SER A 57 47.25 19.53 19.59
CA SER A 57 46.75 18.16 19.81
C SER A 57 45.22 18.02 19.68
N PHE A 58 44.43 18.95 20.23
CA PHE A 58 42.96 18.97 20.13
C PHE A 58 42.48 19.17 18.69
N PHE A 59 43.12 20.08 17.95
CA PHE A 59 42.80 20.33 16.54
C PHE A 59 43.09 19.10 15.65
N PHE A 60 44.23 18.44 15.86
CA PHE A 60 44.57 17.19 15.16
C PHE A 60 43.61 16.04 15.49
N LYS A 61 43.10 15.96 16.73
CA LYS A 61 42.08 14.96 17.12
C LYS A 61 40.75 15.17 16.38
N ILE A 62 40.29 16.43 16.27
CA ILE A 62 39.05 16.75 15.54
C ILE A 62 39.18 16.41 14.06
N ILE A 63 40.30 16.79 13.43
CA ILE A 63 40.55 16.46 12.03
C ILE A 63 40.48 14.94 11.82
N ARG A 64 41.16 14.15 12.65
CA ARG A 64 41.12 12.68 12.53
C ARG A 64 39.70 12.11 12.63
N ILE A 65 38.90 12.59 13.58
CA ILE A 65 37.51 12.12 13.74
C ILE A 65 36.67 12.45 12.51
N HIS A 66 36.79 13.67 11.99
CA HIS A 66 36.05 14.08 10.79
C HIS A 66 36.50 13.31 9.54
N SER A 67 37.80 13.04 9.40
CA SER A 67 38.33 12.19 8.32
C SER A 67 37.76 10.78 8.36
N ILE A 68 37.62 10.17 9.55
CA ILE A 68 37.02 8.83 9.71
C ILE A 68 35.54 8.84 9.30
N PHE A 69 34.79 9.86 9.71
CA PHE A 69 33.37 10.01 9.32
C PHE A 69 33.20 10.20 7.81
N LEU A 70 34.01 11.06 7.20
CA LEU A 70 33.98 11.28 5.75
C LEU A 70 34.34 10.01 4.97
N LEU A 71 35.33 9.25 5.44
CA LEU A 71 35.68 7.96 4.84
C LEU A 71 34.50 6.97 4.89
N PHE A 72 33.80 6.90 6.02
CA PHE A 72 32.65 6.02 6.19
C PHE A 72 31.46 6.43 5.31
N LEU A 73 31.21 7.73 5.17
CA LEU A 73 30.21 8.28 4.24
C LEU A 73 30.54 7.92 2.79
N LEU A 74 31.80 8.07 2.38
CA LEU A 74 32.23 7.72 1.02
C LEU A 74 32.04 6.23 0.72
N LEU A 75 32.47 5.35 1.63
CA LEU A 75 32.33 3.89 1.44
C LEU A 75 30.86 3.46 1.37
N SER A 76 30.01 4.02 2.24
CA SER A 76 28.58 3.71 2.23
C SER A 76 27.85 4.30 1.01
N ALA A 77 28.28 5.46 0.50
CA ALA A 77 27.77 6.04 -0.73
C ALA A 77 28.15 5.21 -1.97
N ILE A 78 29.38 4.68 -2.05
CA ILE A 78 29.80 3.80 -3.14
C ILE A 78 28.91 2.54 -3.19
N LYS A 79 28.68 1.91 -2.02
CA LYS A 79 27.81 0.72 -1.96
C LYS A 79 26.35 1.05 -2.28
N GLY A 80 25.85 2.19 -1.80
CA GLY A 80 24.51 2.68 -2.13
C GLY A 80 24.35 2.95 -3.63
N TRP A 81 25.37 3.52 -4.28
CA TRP A 81 25.37 3.77 -5.72
C TRP A 81 25.36 2.48 -6.55
N GLN A 82 26.10 1.45 -6.12
CA GLN A 82 26.03 0.14 -6.76
C GLN A 82 24.62 -0.45 -6.68
N ASN A 83 24.02 -0.45 -5.49
CA ASN A 83 22.66 -0.96 -5.31
C ASN A 83 21.64 -0.17 -6.16
N LEU A 84 21.78 1.16 -6.25
CA LEU A 84 20.96 2.02 -7.11
C LEU A 84 21.09 1.65 -8.58
N ARG A 85 22.33 1.46 -9.05
CA ARG A 85 22.60 1.05 -10.43
C ARG A 85 22.01 -0.34 -10.72
N ASP A 86 22.08 -1.26 -9.75
CA ASP A 86 21.48 -2.59 -9.88
C ASP A 86 19.95 -2.55 -9.91
N GLU A 87 19.31 -1.58 -9.24
CA GLU A 87 17.85 -1.37 -9.33
C GLU A 87 17.44 -0.63 -10.60
N TRP A 88 18.14 0.44 -10.99
CA TRP A 88 17.89 1.15 -12.25
C TRP A 88 18.20 0.30 -13.48
N GLY A 89 19.12 -0.65 -13.35
CA GLY A 89 19.42 -1.64 -14.39
C GLY A 89 18.34 -2.71 -14.53
N LYS A 90 17.40 -2.85 -13.57
CA LYS A 90 16.24 -3.74 -13.73
C LYS A 90 15.22 -3.09 -14.65
N ILE A 91 15.45 -3.25 -15.94
CA ILE A 91 14.45 -3.00 -16.97
C ILE A 91 13.59 -4.26 -17.06
N GLY A 92 12.43 -4.21 -16.41
CA GLY A 92 11.40 -5.25 -16.53
C GLY A 92 10.06 -4.57 -16.73
N GLU A 93 9.29 -5.06 -17.69
CA GLU A 93 7.88 -4.70 -17.79
C GLU A 93 7.15 -5.43 -16.65
N PHE A 94 6.30 -4.71 -15.91
CA PHE A 94 5.47 -5.34 -14.90
C PHE A 94 4.46 -6.25 -15.62
N SER A 95 4.72 -7.56 -15.61
CA SER A 95 3.82 -8.55 -16.19
C SER A 95 2.89 -9.08 -15.11
N ALA A 96 1.61 -8.77 -15.21
CA ALA A 96 0.55 -9.32 -14.35
C ALA A 96 -0.63 -9.75 -15.21
N PRO A 97 -0.55 -10.91 -15.88
CA PRO A 97 -1.50 -11.30 -16.92
C PRO A 97 -2.95 -11.39 -16.42
N SER A 98 -3.18 -11.82 -15.17
CA SER A 98 -4.52 -11.86 -14.57
C SER A 98 -5.14 -10.47 -14.38
N THR A 99 -4.33 -9.49 -13.99
CA THR A 99 -4.76 -8.11 -13.80
C THR A 99 -4.89 -7.36 -15.13
N GLU A 100 -4.00 -7.60 -16.08
CA GLU A 100 -4.07 -7.03 -17.43
C GLU A 100 -5.32 -7.49 -18.18
N THR A 101 -5.61 -8.80 -18.15
CA THR A 101 -6.83 -9.35 -18.74
C THR A 101 -8.09 -8.82 -18.05
N LEU A 102 -8.07 -8.64 -16.72
CA LEU A 102 -9.15 -8.00 -15.98
C LEU A 102 -9.36 -6.54 -16.42
N LEU A 103 -8.29 -5.76 -16.53
CA LEU A 103 -8.37 -4.37 -16.99
C LEU A 103 -8.93 -4.29 -18.41
N ASN A 104 -8.43 -5.13 -19.32
CA ASN A 104 -8.91 -5.20 -20.70
C ASN A 104 -10.40 -5.60 -20.78
N TRP A 105 -10.84 -6.54 -19.95
CA TRP A 105 -12.26 -6.89 -19.85
C TRP A 105 -13.10 -5.73 -19.30
N ALA A 106 -12.64 -5.06 -18.25
CA ALA A 106 -13.36 -3.96 -17.62
C ALA A 106 -13.46 -2.73 -18.54
N THR A 107 -12.41 -2.39 -19.29
CA THR A 107 -12.44 -1.29 -20.26
C THR A 107 -13.43 -1.55 -21.40
N ALA A 108 -13.57 -2.82 -21.81
CA ALA A 108 -14.51 -3.26 -22.83
C ALA A 108 -16.00 -3.23 -22.42
N LEU A 109 -16.32 -3.04 -21.12
CA LEU A 109 -17.70 -2.92 -20.66
C LEU A 109 -18.40 -1.73 -21.36
N PRO A 110 -19.67 -1.84 -21.77
CA PRO A 110 -20.38 -0.74 -22.41
C PRO A 110 -20.65 0.40 -21.42
N ALA A 111 -20.94 1.60 -21.92
CA ALA A 111 -21.49 2.66 -21.07
C ALA A 111 -22.87 2.23 -20.54
N ARG A 112 -23.16 2.61 -19.29
CA ARG A 112 -24.41 2.23 -18.65
C ARG A 112 -25.58 3.08 -19.16
N SER A 113 -26.72 2.45 -19.41
CA SER A 113 -27.91 3.12 -19.96
C SER A 113 -28.52 4.17 -19.04
N ASP A 114 -28.25 4.09 -17.74
CA ASP A 114 -28.75 5.01 -16.71
C ASP A 114 -27.70 6.05 -16.29
N ASN A 115 -26.70 6.31 -17.14
CA ASN A 115 -25.66 7.34 -17.00
C ASN A 115 -24.85 7.29 -15.69
N ARG A 116 -24.82 6.13 -15.05
CA ARG A 116 -24.14 5.92 -13.78
C ARG A 116 -22.87 5.06 -13.97
N PRO A 117 -21.81 5.28 -13.16
CA PRO A 117 -20.61 4.44 -13.21
C PRO A 117 -20.92 2.97 -12.90
N TRP A 118 -20.16 2.07 -13.52
CA TRP A 118 -20.05 0.70 -13.05
C TRP A 118 -19.30 0.66 -11.72
N VAL A 119 -19.90 0.04 -10.72
CA VAL A 119 -19.35 0.04 -9.35
C VAL A 119 -18.66 -1.29 -9.05
N PHE A 120 -17.36 -1.25 -8.79
CA PHE A 120 -16.54 -2.40 -8.39
C PHE A 120 -16.33 -2.48 -6.87
N SER A 121 -16.40 -3.69 -6.34
CA SER A 121 -16.04 -4.03 -4.96
C SER A 121 -15.11 -5.24 -4.92
N GLY A 122 -14.39 -5.42 -3.82
CA GLY A 122 -13.46 -6.52 -3.64
C GLY A 122 -12.26 -6.13 -2.79
N PRO A 123 -11.21 -6.96 -2.79
CA PRO A 123 -10.02 -6.67 -2.02
C PRO A 123 -9.33 -5.38 -2.44
N MET A 124 -8.80 -4.66 -1.46
CA MET A 124 -8.23 -3.35 -1.68
C MET A 124 -7.05 -3.29 -2.67
N PRO A 125 -6.12 -4.27 -2.71
CA PRO A 125 -5.01 -4.25 -3.66
C PRO A 125 -5.47 -4.27 -5.13
N ILE A 126 -6.42 -5.14 -5.47
CA ILE A 126 -6.95 -5.21 -6.84
C ILE A 126 -7.84 -4.01 -7.16
N MET A 127 -8.61 -3.52 -6.19
CA MET A 127 -9.39 -2.28 -6.34
C MET A 127 -8.50 -1.07 -6.60
N ALA A 128 -7.37 -0.93 -5.91
CA ALA A 128 -6.40 0.13 -6.19
C ALA A 128 -5.86 0.04 -7.62
N THR A 129 -5.63 -1.18 -8.12
CA THR A 129 -5.16 -1.41 -9.48
C THR A 129 -6.22 -1.04 -10.52
N LEU A 130 -7.48 -1.44 -10.31
CA LEU A 130 -8.60 -1.00 -11.16
C LEU A 130 -8.76 0.53 -11.12
N ARG A 131 -8.59 1.16 -9.96
CA ARG A 131 -8.68 2.62 -9.84
C ARG A 131 -7.65 3.31 -10.71
N LEU A 132 -6.40 2.89 -10.61
CA LEU A 132 -5.30 3.49 -11.36
C LEU A 132 -5.43 3.19 -12.86
N GLY A 133 -5.72 1.94 -13.23
CA GLY A 133 -5.80 1.52 -14.63
C GLY A 133 -7.02 2.08 -15.36
N LEU A 134 -8.21 2.04 -14.75
CA LEU A 134 -9.44 2.44 -15.43
C LEU A 134 -9.67 3.95 -15.44
N ILE A 135 -9.29 4.67 -14.38
CA ILE A 135 -9.44 6.13 -14.31
C ILE A 135 -8.33 6.84 -15.10
N SER A 136 -7.11 6.31 -15.14
CA SER A 136 -6.07 6.89 -15.99
C SER A 136 -6.35 6.68 -17.49
N SER A 137 -7.07 5.62 -17.85
CA SER A 137 -7.42 5.30 -19.24
C SER A 137 -8.61 6.10 -19.76
N SER A 138 -9.43 6.72 -18.90
CA SER A 138 -10.59 7.52 -19.34
C SER A 138 -10.21 8.92 -19.85
N GLY A 139 -8.92 9.27 -19.91
CA GLY A 139 -8.46 10.60 -20.36
C GLY A 139 -8.84 11.72 -19.39
N GLU A 140 -9.15 11.36 -18.13
CA GLU A 140 -9.71 12.26 -17.14
C GLU A 140 -8.64 13.24 -16.60
N ILE A 141 -8.86 14.54 -16.83
CA ILE A 141 -7.99 15.60 -16.31
C ILE A 141 -8.13 15.65 -14.78
N PRO A 142 -7.03 15.61 -14.00
CA PRO A 142 -7.10 15.73 -12.55
C PRO A 142 -7.80 17.05 -12.15
N GLY A 143 -8.93 16.95 -11.44
CA GLY A 143 -9.67 18.10 -10.91
C GLY A 143 -10.94 18.50 -11.67
N VAL A 144 -11.29 17.82 -12.77
CA VAL A 144 -12.58 18.01 -13.47
C VAL A 144 -13.50 16.83 -13.15
N PRO A 145 -14.70 17.05 -12.58
CA PRO A 145 -15.67 15.98 -12.35
C PRO A 145 -16.33 15.63 -13.68
N THR A 146 -15.69 14.78 -14.47
CA THR A 146 -16.34 14.08 -15.56
C THR A 146 -17.03 12.83 -15.02
N ASN A 147 -18.05 12.35 -15.73
CA ASN A 147 -18.77 11.13 -15.37
C ASN A 147 -17.81 9.94 -15.53
N SER A 148 -17.03 9.62 -14.50
CA SER A 148 -16.11 8.48 -14.55
C SER A 148 -16.93 7.24 -14.87
N LYS A 149 -16.53 6.49 -15.90
CA LYS A 149 -17.24 5.27 -16.32
C LYS A 149 -17.28 4.21 -15.22
N PHE A 150 -16.37 4.33 -14.24
CA PHE A 150 -16.14 3.36 -13.18
C PHE A 150 -16.05 4.03 -11.81
N ALA A 151 -16.54 3.35 -10.78
CA ALA A 151 -16.42 3.74 -9.38
C ALA A 151 -16.00 2.52 -8.53
N ILE A 152 -15.34 2.78 -7.41
CA ILE A 152 -14.82 1.74 -6.52
C ILE A 152 -15.35 1.98 -5.11
N THR A 153 -15.78 0.89 -4.45
CA THR A 153 -16.48 0.96 -3.17
C THR A 153 -15.59 1.17 -1.95
N ASN A 154 -14.32 0.73 -2.00
CA ASN A 154 -13.40 0.80 -0.87
C ASN A 154 -12.31 1.88 -1.05
N HIS A 155 -11.98 2.56 0.04
CA HIS A 155 -10.89 3.52 0.12
C HIS A 155 -10.13 3.28 1.44
N PRO A 156 -8.78 3.12 1.44
CA PRO A 156 -7.98 2.95 2.66
C PRO A 156 -7.92 4.22 3.50
N HIS A 157 -9.01 4.56 4.17
CA HIS A 157 -9.00 5.58 5.21
C HIS A 157 -9.42 4.92 6.52
N TYR A 158 -8.44 4.36 7.21
CA TYR A 158 -8.66 3.63 8.46
C TYR A 158 -9.03 4.53 9.65
N GLU A 159 -8.83 5.84 9.53
CA GLU A 159 -9.14 6.84 10.55
C GLU A 159 -10.65 7.13 10.65
N ASN A 160 -11.41 6.89 9.57
CA ASN A 160 -12.85 7.12 9.54
C ASN A 160 -13.60 5.81 9.75
N GLU A 161 -14.44 5.75 10.78
CA GLU A 161 -15.22 4.56 11.15
C GLU A 161 -16.16 4.09 10.02
N LEU A 162 -16.86 5.01 9.36
CA LEU A 162 -17.78 4.67 8.27
C LEU A 162 -17.04 4.05 7.08
N LEU A 163 -15.87 4.62 6.72
CA LEU A 163 -15.04 4.09 5.64
C LEU A 163 -14.42 2.74 6.01
N ARG A 164 -14.05 2.54 7.27
CA ARG A 164 -13.59 1.25 7.79
C ARG A 164 -14.70 0.20 7.68
N THR A 165 -15.90 0.50 8.15
CA THR A 165 -17.05 -0.41 8.09
C THR A 165 -17.40 -0.78 6.65
N ARG A 166 -17.43 0.18 5.73
CA ARG A 166 -17.63 -0.09 4.29
C ARG A 166 -16.53 -0.99 3.72
N THR A 167 -15.28 -0.77 4.13
CA THR A 167 -14.15 -1.61 3.71
C THR A 167 -14.31 -3.03 4.23
N VAL A 168 -14.71 -3.24 5.49
CA VAL A 168 -15.01 -4.57 6.03
C VAL A 168 -16.08 -5.27 5.21
N LEU A 169 -17.19 -4.58 4.90
CA LEU A 169 -18.28 -5.13 4.09
C LEU A 169 -17.84 -5.54 2.67
N ALA A 170 -16.83 -4.89 2.08
CA ALA A 170 -16.29 -5.27 0.78
C ALA A 170 -15.66 -6.68 0.77
N TYR A 171 -15.28 -7.20 1.94
CA TYR A 171 -14.78 -8.56 2.15
C TYR A 171 -15.86 -9.53 2.65
N SER A 172 -17.15 -9.15 2.64
CA SER A 172 -18.22 -9.99 3.19
C SER A 172 -18.36 -11.36 2.50
N LEU A 173 -17.94 -11.50 1.24
CA LEU A 173 -17.94 -12.79 0.55
C LEU A 173 -16.99 -13.82 1.18
N THR A 174 -15.92 -13.39 1.86
CA THR A 174 -15.01 -14.30 2.56
C THR A 174 -15.54 -14.75 3.92
N SER A 175 -16.66 -14.18 4.38
CA SER A 175 -17.33 -14.58 5.62
C SER A 175 -18.15 -15.85 5.42
N ARG A 176 -18.64 -16.44 6.52
CA ARG A 176 -19.55 -17.59 6.49
C ARG A 176 -21.05 -17.21 6.56
N LYS A 177 -21.37 -15.95 6.29
CA LYS A 177 -22.75 -15.45 6.24
C LYS A 177 -23.52 -16.13 5.10
N PRO A 178 -24.85 -16.26 5.21
CA PRO A 178 -25.65 -16.78 4.10
C PRO A 178 -25.58 -15.84 2.89
N LEU A 179 -25.67 -16.42 1.69
CA LEU A 179 -25.53 -15.69 0.42
C LEU A 179 -26.50 -14.51 0.28
N VAL A 180 -27.75 -14.67 0.74
CA VAL A 180 -28.75 -13.59 0.74
C VAL A 180 -28.30 -12.35 1.53
N THR A 181 -27.60 -12.54 2.65
CA THR A 181 -27.06 -11.45 3.47
C THR A 181 -25.85 -10.82 2.80
N ILE A 182 -24.97 -11.61 2.19
CA ILE A 182 -23.82 -11.09 1.46
C ILE A 182 -24.27 -10.29 0.23
N TRP A 183 -25.25 -10.82 -0.50
CA TRP A 183 -25.87 -10.13 -1.63
C TRP A 183 -26.52 -8.82 -1.22
N SER A 184 -27.27 -8.78 -0.11
CA SER A 184 -27.91 -7.55 0.34
C SER A 184 -26.88 -6.48 0.73
N ILE A 185 -25.73 -6.87 1.31
CA ILE A 185 -24.61 -5.98 1.58
C ILE A 185 -24.08 -5.36 0.28
N TYR A 186 -23.73 -6.18 -0.72
CA TYR A 186 -23.18 -5.66 -1.98
C TYR A 186 -24.22 -4.83 -2.74
N ARG A 187 -25.48 -5.26 -2.77
CA ARG A 187 -26.54 -4.64 -3.55
C ARG A 187 -27.03 -3.31 -2.96
N TYR A 188 -27.29 -3.26 -1.65
CA TYR A 188 -27.98 -2.14 -1.02
C TYR A 188 -27.05 -1.21 -0.24
N ILE A 189 -25.98 -1.74 0.37
CA ILE A 189 -25.08 -0.93 1.22
C ILE A 189 -23.89 -0.42 0.40
N LEU A 190 -23.22 -1.32 -0.32
CA LEU A 190 -22.08 -0.97 -1.16
C LEU A 190 -22.49 -0.48 -2.54
N MET A 191 -23.71 -0.82 -2.98
CA MET A 191 -24.26 -0.51 -4.31
C MET A 191 -23.33 -0.96 -5.44
N ALA A 192 -22.66 -2.10 -5.25
CA ALA A 192 -21.75 -2.71 -6.19
C ALA A 192 -22.52 -3.40 -7.33
N ASP A 193 -21.99 -3.24 -8.55
CA ASP A 193 -22.46 -3.99 -9.72
C ASP A 193 -21.58 -5.25 -9.92
N PHE A 194 -20.28 -5.16 -9.57
CA PHE A 194 -19.33 -6.25 -9.67
C PHE A 194 -18.53 -6.45 -8.37
N VAL A 195 -18.28 -7.71 -8.02
CA VAL A 195 -17.40 -8.12 -6.92
C VAL A 195 -16.22 -8.90 -7.50
N VAL A 196 -15.02 -8.37 -7.32
CA VAL A 196 -13.78 -9.03 -7.69
C VAL A 196 -13.33 -9.90 -6.54
N VAL A 197 -13.13 -11.18 -6.81
CA VAL A 197 -12.72 -12.20 -5.85
C VAL A 197 -11.35 -12.70 -6.27
N GLU A 198 -10.42 -12.68 -5.33
CA GLU A 198 -9.06 -13.18 -5.52
C GLU A 198 -8.89 -14.49 -4.72
N ARG A 199 -8.31 -15.51 -5.36
CA ARG A 199 -8.16 -16.85 -4.79
C ARG A 199 -7.42 -16.82 -3.46
N GLY A 200 -6.36 -16.02 -3.34
CA GLY A 200 -5.55 -15.92 -2.13
C GLY A 200 -6.28 -15.37 -0.90
N TRP A 201 -7.41 -14.68 -1.07
CA TRP A 201 -8.26 -14.25 0.05
C TRP A 201 -9.26 -15.32 0.49
N CYS A 202 -9.60 -16.25 -0.40
CA CYS A 202 -10.54 -17.35 -0.15
C CYS A 202 -9.82 -18.61 0.33
N ILE A 203 -8.89 -19.08 -0.49
CA ILE A 203 -8.15 -20.33 -0.33
C ILE A 203 -6.68 -19.95 -0.21
N ASN A 204 -6.20 -19.77 1.02
CA ASN A 204 -4.80 -19.46 1.29
C ASN A 204 -4.10 -20.67 1.92
N PRO A 205 -3.38 -21.49 1.13
CA PRO A 205 -2.68 -22.66 1.66
C PRO A 205 -1.53 -22.31 2.61
N HIS A 206 -1.06 -21.05 2.60
CA HIS A 206 0.00 -20.56 3.46
C HIS A 206 -0.52 -19.86 4.73
N ALA A 207 -1.84 -19.69 4.88
CA ALA A 207 -2.40 -19.13 6.09
C ALA A 207 -2.18 -20.09 7.26
N LYS A 208 -1.65 -19.56 8.37
CA LYS A 208 -1.62 -20.28 9.64
C LYS A 208 -3.06 -20.49 10.11
N ARG A 209 -3.28 -21.52 10.94
CA ARG A 209 -4.57 -21.75 11.61
C ARG A 209 -4.98 -20.49 12.38
N GLY A 210 -6.23 -20.05 12.22
CA GLY A 210 -6.76 -18.82 12.80
C GLY A 210 -6.38 -17.55 12.04
N CYS A 211 -5.72 -17.64 10.88
CA CYS A 211 -5.27 -16.48 10.09
C CYS A 211 -5.89 -16.42 8.68
N SER A 212 -6.79 -17.34 8.32
CA SER A 212 -7.55 -17.22 7.07
C SER A 212 -8.57 -16.08 7.11
N SER A 213 -8.98 -15.57 5.96
CA SER A 213 -9.97 -14.49 5.89
C SER A 213 -11.30 -14.86 6.53
N SER A 214 -11.75 -16.11 6.39
CA SER A 214 -12.96 -16.60 7.05
C SER A 214 -12.81 -16.66 8.56
N GLU A 215 -11.67 -17.14 9.07
CA GLU A 215 -11.42 -17.18 10.52
C GLU A 215 -11.36 -15.76 11.13
N ASN A 216 -10.80 -14.79 10.41
CA ASN A 216 -10.85 -13.39 10.82
C ASN A 216 -12.29 -12.83 10.89
N TRP A 217 -13.18 -13.31 10.03
CA TRP A 217 -14.59 -12.98 10.09
C TRP A 217 -15.31 -13.67 11.24
N ASP A 218 -14.94 -14.90 11.58
CA ASP A 218 -15.52 -15.63 12.72
C ASP A 218 -15.26 -14.92 14.05
N LEU A 219 -14.13 -14.21 14.17
CA LEU A 219 -13.84 -13.37 15.34
C LEU A 219 -14.77 -12.15 15.44
N GLN A 220 -15.20 -11.61 14.30
CA GLN A 220 -16.11 -10.46 14.25
C GLN A 220 -17.57 -10.87 14.36
N ASP A 221 -17.91 -12.04 13.84
CA ASP A 221 -19.26 -12.58 13.84
C ASP A 221 -19.26 -14.08 14.20
N PRO A 222 -19.17 -14.39 15.51
CA PRO A 222 -19.07 -15.76 15.97
C PRO A 222 -20.33 -16.59 15.68
N SER A 223 -21.46 -15.96 15.36
CA SER A 223 -22.72 -16.66 15.06
C SER A 223 -22.65 -17.52 13.79
N PHE A 224 -21.76 -17.18 12.86
CA PHE A 224 -21.55 -17.91 11.61
C PHE A 224 -20.30 -18.79 11.61
N SER A 225 -19.54 -18.79 12.71
CA SER A 225 -18.26 -19.52 12.81
C SER A 225 -18.38 -21.03 12.61
N ASN A 226 -19.49 -21.63 13.02
CA ASN A 226 -19.72 -23.07 12.89
C ASN A 226 -20.29 -23.50 11.53
N ARG A 227 -20.49 -22.56 10.60
CA ARG A 227 -20.85 -22.91 9.22
C ARG A 227 -19.60 -23.39 8.49
N GLY A 228 -19.76 -24.16 7.42
CA GLY A 228 -18.64 -24.74 6.67
C GLY A 228 -17.78 -23.69 5.95
N ASP A 229 -17.36 -24.00 4.72
CA ASP A 229 -16.51 -23.09 3.97
C ASP A 229 -17.24 -21.78 3.61
N SER A 230 -16.48 -20.69 3.49
CA SER A 230 -17.05 -19.41 3.07
C SER A 230 -17.53 -19.49 1.61
N PRO A 231 -18.60 -18.78 1.21
CA PRO A 231 -19.12 -18.88 -0.14
C PRO A 231 -18.12 -18.50 -1.24
N CYS A 232 -17.09 -17.72 -0.91
CA CYS A 232 -16.04 -17.39 -1.87
C CYS A 232 -15.14 -18.57 -2.25
N HIS A 233 -15.12 -19.66 -1.48
CA HIS A 233 -14.46 -20.90 -1.88
C HIS A 233 -15.08 -21.47 -3.16
N TYR A 234 -16.40 -21.37 -3.28
CA TYR A 234 -17.12 -21.92 -4.43
C TYR A 234 -16.81 -21.19 -5.74
N ALA A 235 -16.32 -19.95 -5.69
CA ALA A 235 -15.85 -19.22 -6.87
C ALA A 235 -14.64 -19.88 -7.55
N PHE A 236 -13.89 -20.74 -6.84
CA PHE A 236 -12.65 -21.35 -7.32
C PHE A 236 -12.67 -22.87 -7.38
N ILE A 237 -13.84 -23.50 -7.20
CA ILE A 237 -14.00 -24.93 -7.42
C ILE A 237 -13.81 -25.22 -8.92
N THR A 238 -13.06 -26.26 -9.24
CA THR A 238 -12.64 -26.59 -10.61
C THR A 238 -13.83 -26.93 -11.50
N LYS A 239 -13.94 -26.23 -12.63
CA LYS A 239 -14.90 -26.48 -13.74
C LYS A 239 -16.39 -26.45 -13.36
N LEU A 240 -16.88 -25.36 -12.78
CA LEU A 240 -18.31 -25.09 -12.80
C LEU A 240 -18.73 -24.62 -14.20
N SER A 241 -19.70 -25.30 -14.82
CA SER A 241 -20.44 -24.77 -15.96
C SER A 241 -21.05 -23.41 -15.57
N PRO A 242 -21.29 -22.46 -16.49
CA PRO A 242 -22.02 -21.23 -16.19
C PRO A 242 -23.32 -21.48 -15.41
N GLU A 243 -24.06 -22.54 -15.75
CA GLU A 243 -25.28 -22.92 -15.02
C GLU A 243 -25.01 -23.39 -13.59
N ASP A 244 -23.98 -24.23 -13.40
CA ASP A 244 -23.61 -24.73 -12.07
C ASP A 244 -23.09 -23.59 -11.19
N SER A 245 -22.43 -22.61 -11.78
CA SER A 245 -21.95 -21.43 -11.06
C SER A 245 -23.08 -20.53 -10.55
N VAL A 246 -24.17 -20.39 -11.31
CA VAL A 246 -25.38 -19.66 -10.88
C VAL A 246 -26.11 -20.42 -9.79
N ARG A 247 -26.19 -21.77 -9.90
CA ARG A 247 -26.74 -22.64 -8.85
C ARG A 247 -25.97 -22.50 -7.54
N VAL A 248 -24.64 -22.50 -7.60
CA VAL A 248 -23.77 -22.36 -6.41
C VAL A 248 -23.97 -21.04 -5.66
N PHE A 249 -24.32 -19.97 -6.36
CA PHE A 249 -24.58 -18.67 -5.76
C PHE A 249 -26.08 -18.37 -5.56
N ASP A 250 -26.96 -19.38 -5.66
CA ASP A 250 -28.42 -19.26 -5.53
C ASP A 250 -29.03 -18.13 -6.39
N GLY A 251 -28.42 -17.84 -7.54
CA GLY A 251 -28.83 -16.72 -8.40
C GLY A 251 -28.55 -15.32 -7.85
N TYR A 252 -27.82 -15.16 -6.74
CA TYR A 252 -27.43 -13.85 -6.22
C TYR A 252 -26.20 -13.26 -6.92
N PHE A 253 -25.32 -14.13 -7.39
CA PHE A 253 -24.09 -13.77 -8.08
C PHE A 253 -23.92 -14.60 -9.34
N ARG A 254 -23.32 -14.00 -10.38
CA ARG A 254 -23.01 -14.69 -11.63
C ARG A 254 -21.58 -14.39 -12.05
N PRO A 255 -20.71 -15.39 -12.29
CA PRO A 255 -19.38 -15.12 -12.80
C PRO A 255 -19.45 -14.57 -14.23
N VAL A 256 -18.80 -13.44 -14.45
CA VAL A 256 -18.73 -12.74 -15.75
C VAL A 256 -17.31 -12.64 -16.31
N PHE A 257 -16.32 -12.91 -15.47
CA PHE A 257 -14.91 -12.97 -15.84
C PHE A 257 -14.17 -13.97 -14.95
N LEU A 258 -13.26 -14.72 -15.56
CA LEU A 258 -12.34 -15.64 -14.89
C LEU A 258 -10.96 -15.44 -15.52
N SER A 259 -9.94 -15.22 -14.70
CA SER A 259 -8.57 -15.11 -15.20
C SER A 259 -8.06 -16.47 -15.69
N LEU A 260 -7.12 -16.47 -16.65
CA LEU A 260 -6.60 -17.69 -17.27
C LEU A 260 -5.94 -18.65 -16.25
N ASP A 261 -5.28 -18.09 -15.23
CA ASP A 261 -4.65 -18.80 -14.11
C ASP A 261 -5.65 -19.15 -12.99
N GLN A 262 -6.93 -18.77 -13.15
CA GLN A 262 -8.01 -18.92 -12.18
C GLN A 262 -7.69 -18.30 -10.81
N SER A 263 -6.76 -17.34 -10.74
CA SER A 263 -6.44 -16.62 -9.50
C SER A 263 -7.49 -15.55 -9.17
N LEU A 264 -8.30 -15.14 -10.15
CA LEU A 264 -9.25 -14.04 -10.04
C LEU A 264 -10.56 -14.34 -10.76
N VAL A 265 -11.67 -14.00 -10.11
CA VAL A 265 -13.04 -14.09 -10.66
C VAL A 265 -13.74 -12.76 -10.45
N VAL A 266 -14.54 -12.32 -11.43
CA VAL A 266 -15.50 -11.23 -11.23
C VAL A 266 -16.90 -11.79 -11.22
N LEU A 267 -17.61 -11.50 -10.14
CA LEU A 267 -19.00 -11.85 -9.94
C LEU A 267 -19.87 -10.61 -10.18
N GLU A 268 -20.83 -10.70 -11.08
CA GLU A 268 -21.91 -9.73 -11.22
C GLU A 268 -22.90 -9.89 -10.07
N VAL A 269 -23.28 -8.77 -9.46
CA VAL A 269 -24.28 -8.71 -8.39
C VAL A 269 -25.67 -8.61 -9.00
N ALA A 270 -26.52 -9.59 -8.73
CA ALA A 270 -27.85 -9.63 -9.31
C ALA A 270 -28.69 -8.40 -8.89
N ARG A 271 -29.32 -7.70 -9.84
CA ARG A 271 -30.25 -6.59 -9.52
C ARG A 271 -31.50 -7.09 -8.80
N ARG A 272 -31.97 -8.26 -9.23
CA ARG A 272 -32.95 -9.16 -8.61
C ARG A 272 -32.33 -10.56 -8.69
N PRO A 273 -32.56 -11.45 -7.73
CA PRO A 273 -32.02 -12.80 -7.80
C PRO A 273 -32.39 -13.45 -9.14
N PHE A 274 -31.42 -14.09 -9.79
CA PHE A 274 -31.57 -14.85 -11.02
C PHE A 274 -32.34 -16.15 -10.71
N LEU A 275 -33.60 -16.03 -10.26
CA LEU A 275 -34.48 -17.16 -10.05
C LEU A 275 -34.91 -17.67 -11.43
N PHE A 276 -34.38 -18.85 -11.80
CA PHE A 276 -34.71 -19.67 -12.96
C PHE A 276 -35.25 -18.87 -14.17
N ALA A 277 -34.31 -18.40 -15.00
CA ALA A 277 -34.58 -18.19 -16.42
C ALA A 277 -34.49 -19.53 -17.15
#